data_AF-V9D960-F1
#
_entry.id   AF-V9D960-F1
#
_cell.length_a   1.000
_cell.length_b   1.000
_cell.length_c   1.000
_cell.angle_alpha   90.00
_cell.angle_beta   90.00
_cell.angle_gamma   90.00
#
_symmetry.space_group_name_H-M   'P 1'
#
loop_
_entity.id
_entity.type
_entity.pdbx_description
1 polymer ?
#
loop_
_entity_poly.entity_id
_entity_poly.type
_entity_poly.pdbx_seq_one_letter_code
_entity_poly.pdbx_strand_id
1 'polypeptide(L)'
;MSFVAKSTHSVPVPKVFRADTFEDGTTVIEMEYISGKTLQESWLALSVEEKKSFAQQMNAILEQLRSLEGRYIGGIEEGPAVDMRRETERGGPFSSEADFNKFLQQNAVSKTPKISHSMLAGLMSDNHRIVSLMGISVCATSSSEMVVS
;
A
#
# COMPACT_ATOMS: atom_id res chain seq x y z
N MET A 1 -1.52 -12.00 0.90
CA MET A 1 -0.36 -12.17 1.81
C MET A 1 0.69 -13.19 1.33
N SER A 2 0.41 -14.06 0.35
CA SER A 2 1.38 -15.04 -0.16
C SER A 2 2.67 -14.43 -0.74
N PHE A 3 2.58 -13.24 -1.35
CA PHE A 3 3.71 -12.54 -1.93
C PHE A 3 4.79 -12.19 -0.90
N VAL A 4 4.41 -11.58 0.22
CA VAL A 4 5.34 -11.22 1.31
C VAL A 4 5.86 -12.48 2.02
N ALA A 5 4.98 -13.45 2.29
CA ALA A 5 5.38 -14.71 2.93
C ALA A 5 6.36 -15.56 2.10
N LYS A 6 6.33 -15.43 0.77
CA LYS A 6 7.27 -16.09 -0.15
C LYS A 6 8.54 -15.27 -0.41
N SER A 7 8.61 -14.03 0.08
CA SER A 7 9.78 -13.18 -0.09
C SER A 7 10.94 -13.65 0.81
N THR A 8 12.16 -13.25 0.50
CA THR A 8 13.36 -13.57 1.28
C THR A 8 13.46 -12.80 2.60
N HIS A 9 12.46 -11.97 2.94
CA HIS A 9 12.49 -11.08 4.09
C HIS A 9 11.83 -11.72 5.31
N SER A 10 12.39 -11.47 6.50
CA SER A 10 11.93 -12.07 7.76
C SER A 10 10.80 -11.25 8.41
N VAL A 11 9.80 -10.85 7.62
CA VAL A 11 8.65 -10.10 8.11
C VAL A 11 7.63 -11.09 8.69
N PRO A 12 7.27 -11.00 9.98
CA PRO A 12 6.26 -11.88 10.57
C PRO A 12 4.89 -11.52 10.00
N VAL A 13 4.37 -12.37 9.12
CA VAL A 13 3.02 -12.25 8.55
C VAL A 13 2.19 -13.47 8.95
N PRO A 14 0.92 -13.29 9.36
CA PRO A 14 0.03 -14.42 9.62
C PRO A 14 -0.13 -15.30 8.38
N LYS A 15 -0.10 -16.62 8.57
CA LYS A 15 -0.46 -17.55 7.49
C LYS A 15 -1.94 -17.39 7.14
N VAL A 16 -2.26 -17.27 5.86
CA VAL A 16 -3.65 -17.26 5.39
C VAL A 16 -4.07 -18.69 5.11
N PHE A 17 -5.17 -19.12 5.72
CA PHE A 17 -5.75 -20.45 5.49
C PHE A 17 -6.76 -20.42 4.35
N ARG A 18 -7.63 -19.39 4.33
CA ARG A 18 -8.70 -19.27 3.35
C ARG A 18 -9.06 -17.80 3.12
N ALA A 19 -9.54 -17.48 1.93
CA ALA A 19 -10.13 -16.19 1.60
C ALA A 19 -11.30 -16.42 0.64
N ASP A 20 -12.51 -16.04 1.03
CA ASP A 20 -13.69 -16.18 0.18
C ASP A 20 -14.56 -14.94 0.22
N THR A 21 -15.40 -14.82 -0.80
CA THR A 21 -16.45 -13.83 -0.89
C THR A 21 -17.80 -14.56 -0.81
N PHE A 22 -18.63 -14.17 0.15
CA PHE A 22 -19.99 -14.67 0.30
C PHE A 22 -20.92 -14.03 -0.75
N GLU A 23 -22.12 -14.61 -0.93
CA GLU A 23 -23.10 -14.14 -1.93
C GLU A 23 -23.56 -12.69 -1.71
N ASP A 24 -23.49 -12.20 -0.47
CA ASP A 24 -23.78 -10.82 -0.11
C ASP A 24 -22.65 -9.82 -0.46
N GLY A 25 -21.54 -10.32 -1.04
CA GLY A 25 -20.36 -9.54 -1.39
C GLY A 25 -19.35 -9.39 -0.25
N THR A 26 -19.62 -9.93 0.94
CA THR A 26 -18.69 -9.86 2.08
C THR A 26 -17.48 -10.74 1.81
N THR A 27 -16.28 -10.16 1.83
CA THR A 27 -15.03 -10.92 1.72
C THR A 27 -14.46 -11.19 3.10
N VAL A 28 -14.22 -12.46 3.42
CA VAL A 28 -13.63 -12.91 4.69
C VAL A 28 -12.29 -13.58 4.43
N ILE A 29 -11.31 -13.24 5.26
CA ILE A 29 -9.98 -13.83 5.25
C ILE A 29 -9.77 -14.56 6.57
N GLU A 30 -9.62 -15.87 6.50
CA GLU A 30 -9.25 -16.72 7.63
C GLU A 30 -7.72 -16.83 7.70
N MET A 31 -7.14 -16.46 8.84
CA MET A 31 -5.70 -16.40 9.03
C MET A 31 -5.25 -16.87 10.41
N GLU A 32 -3.97 -17.19 10.53
CA GLU A 32 -3.29 -17.60 11.76
C GLU A 32 -3.49 -16.54 12.86
N TYR A 33 -3.96 -17.00 14.02
CA TYR A 33 -4.06 -16.15 15.20
C TYR A 33 -2.69 -16.04 15.88
N ILE A 34 -2.16 -14.81 15.94
CA ILE A 34 -0.93 -14.51 16.67
C ILE A 34 -1.32 -14.03 18.08
N SER A 35 -1.00 -14.84 19.09
CA SER A 35 -1.22 -14.48 20.48
C SER A 35 -0.34 -13.30 20.88
N GLY A 36 -0.94 -12.28 21.50
CA GLY A 36 -0.23 -11.09 21.94
C GLY A 36 -1.19 -9.96 22.33
N LYS A 37 -0.61 -8.85 22.78
CA LYS A 37 -1.32 -7.58 22.93
C LYS A 37 -1.06 -6.72 21.71
N THR A 38 -2.06 -5.97 21.29
CA THR A 38 -1.87 -4.97 20.25
C THR A 38 -0.93 -3.86 20.74
N LEU A 39 -0.27 -3.18 19.80
CA LEU A 39 0.54 -2.02 20.15
C LEU A 39 -0.34 -0.94 20.80
N GLN A 40 -1.59 -0.77 20.33
CA GLN A 40 -2.56 0.17 20.88
C GLN A 40 -2.83 -0.08 22.38
N GLU A 41 -3.04 -1.34 22.78
CA GLU A 41 -3.29 -1.70 24.18
C GLU A 41 -2.08 -1.48 25.09
N SER A 42 -0.87 -1.68 24.56
CA SER A 42 0.36 -1.60 25.34
C SER A 42 1.02 -0.21 25.30
N TRP A 43 0.71 0.63 24.31
CA TRP A 43 1.45 1.87 24.01
C TRP A 43 1.60 2.82 25.19
N LEU A 44 0.54 3.02 25.97
CA LEU A 44 0.57 3.95 27.11
C LEU A 44 1.45 3.44 28.25
N ALA A 45 1.60 2.13 28.39
CA ALA A 45 2.40 1.49 29.43
C ALA A 45 3.90 1.41 29.06
N LEU A 46 4.26 1.61 27.79
CA LEU A 46 5.64 1.58 27.33
C LEU A 46 6.42 2.82 27.76
N SER A 47 7.65 2.60 28.22
CA SER A 47 8.67 3.63 28.42
C SER A 47 9.04 4.32 27.10
N VAL A 48 9.76 5.44 27.20
CA VAL A 48 10.23 6.18 26.03
C VAL A 48 11.21 5.34 25.21
N GLU A 49 12.07 4.58 25.89
CA GLU A 49 13.07 3.70 25.32
C GLU A 49 12.41 2.53 24.57
N GLU A 50 11.37 1.93 25.14
CA GLU A 50 10.61 0.87 24.49
C GLU A 50 9.88 1.38 23.25
N LYS A 51 9.21 2.54 23.33
CA LYS A 51 8.57 3.18 22.17
C LYS A 51 9.56 3.44 21.04
N LYS A 52 10.76 3.90 21.38
CA LYS A 52 11.83 4.11 20.40
C LYS A 52 12.26 2.79 19.76
N SER A 53 12.45 1.74 20.55
CA SER A 53 12.76 0.40 20.05
C SER A 53 11.68 -0.14 19.10
N PHE A 54 10.40 0.02 19.46
CA PHE A 54 9.29 -0.37 18.58
C PHE A 54 9.29 0.42 17.27
N ALA A 55 9.49 1.73 17.32
CA ALA A 55 9.58 2.56 16.12
C ALA A 55 10.73 2.11 15.20
N GLN A 56 11.89 1.76 15.78
CA GLN A 56 13.03 1.23 15.02
C GLN A 56 12.70 -0.12 14.36
N GLN A 57 12.08 -1.05 15.08
CA GLN A 57 11.66 -2.34 14.53
C GLN A 57 10.63 -2.17 13.40
N MET A 58 9.65 -1.29 13.58
CA MET A 58 8.63 -1.02 12.58
C MET A 58 9.23 -0.38 11.33
N ASN A 59 10.18 0.55 11.49
CA ASN A 59 10.93 1.10 10.37
C ASN A 59 11.70 0.02 9.61
N ALA A 60 12.41 -0.87 10.31
CA ALA A 60 13.14 -1.97 9.68
C ALA A 60 12.21 -2.90 8.88
N ILE A 61 11.02 -3.24 9.42
CA ILE A 61 10.01 -4.02 8.68
C ILE A 61 9.53 -3.27 7.44
N LEU A 62 9.24 -1.97 7.56
CA LEU A 62 8.78 -1.16 6.43
C LEU A 62 9.86 -1.02 5.36
N GLU A 63 11.14 -0.92 5.73
CA GLU A 63 12.26 -0.92 4.80
C GLU A 63 12.36 -2.25 4.03
N GLN A 64 12.22 -3.38 4.73
CA GLN A 64 12.17 -4.70 4.10
C GLN A 64 10.96 -4.89 3.18
N LEU A 65 9.81 -4.32 3.52
CA LEU A 65 8.65 -4.37 2.62
C LEU A 65 8.85 -3.47 1.40
N ARG A 66 9.45 -2.29 1.58
CA ARG A 66 9.73 -1.33 0.48
C ARG A 66 10.88 -1.75 -0.44
N SER A 67 11.72 -2.68 -0.02
CA SER A 67 12.73 -3.29 -0.90
C SER A 67 12.11 -4.28 -1.91
N LEU A 68 10.86 -4.70 -1.69
CA LEU A 68 10.14 -5.56 -2.63
C LEU A 68 9.70 -4.75 -3.84
N GLU A 69 10.40 -4.93 -4.96
CA GLU A 69 10.07 -4.29 -6.23
C GLU A 69 8.81 -4.91 -6.86
N GLY A 70 7.87 -4.04 -7.22
CA GLY A 70 6.69 -4.40 -7.99
C GLY A 70 6.93 -4.19 -9.48
N ARG A 71 6.32 -5.05 -10.33
CA ARG A 71 6.40 -4.91 -11.80
C ARG A 71 5.29 -4.03 -12.40
N TYR A 72 4.26 -3.74 -11.62
CA TYR A 72 3.09 -2.97 -12.02
C TYR A 72 2.44 -2.31 -10.78
N ILE A 73 1.66 -1.26 -11.01
CA ILE A 73 0.80 -0.60 -10.02
C ILE A 73 -0.61 -1.19 -10.17
N GLY A 74 -1.08 -1.88 -9.13
CA GLY A 74 -2.32 -2.64 -9.19
C GLY A 74 -2.54 -3.48 -7.94
N GLY A 75 -3.69 -4.14 -7.90
CA GLY A 75 -4.01 -5.14 -6.89
C GLY A 75 -3.28 -6.46 -7.11
N ILE A 76 -3.46 -7.39 -6.17
CA ILE A 76 -2.93 -8.75 -6.23
C ILE A 76 -3.31 -9.42 -7.56
N GLU A 77 -2.41 -10.24 -8.13
CA GLU A 77 -2.65 -11.02 -9.36
C GLU A 77 -3.05 -10.12 -10.55
N GLU A 78 -2.39 -8.97 -10.70
CA GLU A 78 -2.65 -8.03 -11.79
C GLU A 78 -4.09 -7.47 -11.76
N GLY A 79 -4.67 -7.38 -10.56
CA GLY A 79 -5.95 -6.73 -10.32
C GLY A 79 -5.89 -5.21 -10.49
N PRO A 80 -7.05 -4.54 -10.58
CA PRO A 80 -7.09 -3.09 -10.71
C PRO A 80 -6.48 -2.41 -9.49
N ALA A 81 -5.78 -1.30 -9.72
CA ALA A 81 -5.47 -0.33 -8.68
C ALA A 81 -6.77 0.32 -8.18
N VAL A 82 -6.85 0.52 -6.87
CA VAL A 82 -7.96 1.17 -6.20
C VAL A 82 -7.39 2.32 -5.39
N ASP A 83 -7.78 3.56 -5.70
CA ASP A 83 -7.49 4.70 -4.84
C ASP A 83 -8.50 4.68 -3.68
N MET A 84 -8.06 4.35 -2.47
CA MET A 84 -8.94 4.29 -1.29
C MET A 84 -9.61 5.63 -0.96
N ARG A 85 -9.10 6.77 -1.47
CA ARG A 85 -9.78 8.07 -1.33
C ARG A 85 -10.97 8.20 -2.27
N ARG A 86 -11.05 7.32 -3.27
CA ARG A 86 -11.99 7.30 -4.39
C ARG A 86 -12.48 5.88 -4.58
N GLU A 87 -13.22 5.38 -3.58
CA GLU A 87 -13.64 3.98 -3.44
C GLU A 87 -14.29 3.35 -4.71
N THR A 88 -14.82 4.18 -5.61
CA THR A 88 -15.47 3.78 -6.85
C THR A 88 -14.54 3.67 -8.06
N GLU A 89 -13.41 4.37 -8.08
CA GLU A 89 -12.54 4.45 -9.26
C GLU A 89 -11.52 3.32 -9.26
N ARG A 90 -11.68 2.40 -10.21
CA ARG A 90 -10.81 1.23 -10.39
C ARG A 90 -10.19 1.27 -11.79
N GLY A 91 -8.90 1.04 -11.89
CA GLY A 91 -8.19 1.04 -13.17
C GLY A 91 -6.87 0.28 -13.13
N GLY A 92 -6.28 0.03 -14.29
CA GLY A 92 -5.04 -0.75 -14.37
C GLY A 92 -5.29 -2.26 -14.47
N PRO A 93 -4.27 -3.09 -14.20
CA PRO A 93 -2.96 -2.74 -13.64
C PRO A 93 -2.15 -1.86 -14.60
N PHE A 94 -1.26 -1.03 -14.05
CA PHE A 94 -0.43 -0.11 -14.83
C PHE A 94 1.02 -0.58 -14.81
N SER A 95 1.63 -0.72 -15.98
CA SER A 95 3.05 -1.09 -16.11
C SER A 95 4.00 0.06 -15.77
N SER A 96 3.50 1.30 -15.72
CA SER A 96 4.29 2.50 -15.45
C SER A 96 3.55 3.47 -14.54
N GLU A 97 4.32 4.28 -13.79
CA GLU A 97 3.78 5.39 -13.01
C GLU A 97 3.12 6.45 -13.92
N ALA A 98 3.65 6.67 -15.13
CA ALA A 98 3.05 7.59 -16.09
C ALA A 98 1.61 7.20 -16.47
N ASP A 99 1.36 5.91 -16.69
CA ASP A 99 0.01 5.40 -17.00
C ASP A 99 -0.94 5.53 -15.80
N PHE A 100 -0.43 5.28 -14.59
CA PHE A 100 -1.19 5.47 -13.36
C PHE A 100 -1.52 6.96 -13.13
N ASN A 101 -0.55 7.85 -13.32
CA ASN A 101 -0.74 9.30 -13.18
C ASN A 101 -1.78 9.82 -14.17
N LYS A 102 -1.75 9.32 -15.42
CA LYS A 102 -2.75 9.63 -16.44
C LYS A 102 -4.15 9.18 -16.02
N PHE A 103 -4.27 7.97 -15.45
CA PHE A 103 -5.54 7.48 -14.92
C PHE A 103 -6.08 8.37 -13.79
N LEU A 104 -5.23 8.79 -12.84
CA LEU A 104 -5.65 9.70 -11.77
C LEU A 104 -6.10 11.07 -12.31
N GLN A 105 -5.41 11.61 -13.31
CA GLN A 105 -5.77 12.88 -13.95
C GLN A 105 -7.09 12.80 -14.71
N GLN A 106 -7.31 11.74 -15.49
CA GLN A 106 -8.54 11.54 -16.26
C GLN A 106 -9.75 11.40 -15.36
N ASN A 107 -9.56 10.78 -14.20
CA ASN A 107 -10.61 10.60 -13.22
C ASN A 107 -10.67 11.75 -12.22
N ALA A 108 -9.83 12.79 -12.28
CA ALA A 108 -9.88 13.92 -11.34
C ALA A 108 -11.32 14.49 -11.22
N VAL A 109 -11.74 14.83 -10.00
CA VAL A 109 -13.11 15.27 -9.69
C VAL A 109 -13.58 16.30 -10.72
N SER A 110 -14.71 16.05 -11.39
CA SER A 110 -15.22 16.83 -12.53
C SER A 110 -15.44 18.33 -12.25
N LYS A 111 -15.45 18.72 -10.97
CA LYS A 111 -15.55 20.11 -10.49
C LYS A 111 -14.21 20.85 -10.42
N THR A 112 -13.11 20.21 -10.77
CA THR A 112 -11.76 20.78 -10.69
C THR A 112 -11.54 21.77 -11.84
N PRO A 113 -11.17 23.05 -11.58
CA PRO A 113 -10.86 24.01 -12.64
C PRO A 113 -9.66 23.55 -13.48
N LYS A 114 -9.65 23.85 -14.79
CA LYS A 114 -8.59 23.43 -15.73
C LYS A 114 -7.16 23.82 -15.28
N ILE A 115 -7.01 24.95 -14.60
CA ILE A 115 -5.73 25.43 -14.06
C ILE A 115 -5.17 24.47 -13.00
N SER A 116 -6.06 23.85 -12.21
CA SER A 116 -5.68 22.87 -11.20
C SER A 116 -5.21 21.56 -11.83
N HIS A 117 -5.73 21.18 -13.01
CA HIS A 117 -5.24 19.98 -13.73
C HIS A 117 -3.80 20.15 -14.22
N SER A 118 -3.44 21.32 -14.78
CA SER A 118 -2.06 21.58 -15.21
C SER A 118 -1.08 21.66 -14.04
N MET A 119 -1.54 22.20 -12.89
CA MET A 119 -0.74 22.22 -11.68
C MET A 119 -0.54 20.81 -11.12
N LEU A 120 -1.60 19.99 -11.09
CA LEU A 120 -1.52 18.59 -10.67
C LEU A 120 -0.52 17.81 -11.53
N ALA A 121 -0.59 17.95 -12.86
CA ALA A 121 0.32 17.27 -13.78
C ALA A 121 1.80 17.65 -13.56
N GLY A 122 2.09 18.90 -13.18
CA GLY A 122 3.44 19.35 -12.84
C GLY A 122 3.98 18.85 -11.50
N LEU A 123 3.10 18.40 -10.60
CA LEU A 123 3.45 17.86 -9.28
C LEU A 123 3.62 16.33 -9.29
N MET A 124 3.06 15.66 -10.29
CA MET A 124 3.11 14.21 -10.43
C MET A 124 4.40 13.78 -11.14
N SER A 125 5.42 13.40 -10.37
CA SER A 125 6.62 12.76 -10.92
C SER A 125 6.31 11.33 -11.37
N ASP A 126 7.12 10.82 -12.29
CA ASP A 126 7.04 9.48 -12.90
C ASP A 126 8.33 8.66 -12.70
N ASN A 127 9.21 9.11 -11.80
CA ASN A 127 10.51 8.50 -11.53
C ASN A 127 10.53 7.70 -10.22
N HIS A 128 9.37 7.39 -9.64
CA HIS A 128 9.30 6.62 -8.41
C HIS A 128 9.47 5.14 -8.69
N ARG A 129 10.06 4.43 -7.72
CA ARG A 129 10.11 2.98 -7.77
C ARG A 129 8.74 2.42 -7.39
N ILE A 130 8.27 1.44 -8.15
CA ILE A 130 7.07 0.67 -7.79
C ILE A 130 7.47 -0.33 -6.69
N VAL A 131 6.83 -0.21 -5.53
CA VAL A 131 7.06 -1.08 -4.36
C VAL A 131 5.80 -1.84 -4.02
N SER A 132 5.94 -3.07 -3.53
CA SER A 132 4.80 -3.90 -3.13
C SER A 132 4.66 -3.97 -1.62
N LEU A 133 3.58 -3.39 -1.09
CA LEU A 133 3.24 -3.37 0.34
C LEU A 133 2.01 -4.24 0.58
N MET A 134 2.17 -5.34 1.31
CA MET A 134 1.05 -6.20 1.74
C MET A 134 0.10 -6.64 0.59
N GLY A 135 0.62 -6.81 -0.62
CA GLY A 135 -0.19 -7.21 -1.80
C GLY A 135 -0.83 -6.05 -2.57
N ILE A 136 -0.54 -4.80 -2.21
CA ILE A 136 -0.86 -3.62 -3.01
C ILE A 136 0.46 -3.03 -3.52
N SER A 137 0.58 -2.84 -4.83
CA SER A 137 1.74 -2.13 -5.40
C SER A 137 1.47 -0.63 -5.45
N VAL A 138 2.38 0.17 -4.89
CA VAL A 138 2.29 1.63 -4.79
C VAL A 138 3.62 2.28 -5.21
N CYS A 139 3.60 3.56 -5.59
CA CYS A 139 4.80 4.33 -5.88
C CYS A 139 5.50 4.76 -4.58
N ALA A 140 6.83 4.64 -4.51
CA ALA A 140 7.65 5.18 -3.42
C ALA A 140 8.81 6.04 -3.92
N THR A 141 8.96 7.22 -3.31
CA THR A 141 10.12 8.11 -3.44
C THR A 141 11.34 7.58 -2.67
N SER A 142 12.55 8.02 -3.04
CA SER A 142 13.80 7.68 -2.32
C SER A 142 14.01 8.50 -1.04
N SER A 143 13.09 9.40 -0.72
CA SER A 143 13.08 10.21 0.50
C SER A 143 11.81 9.84 1.25
N SER A 144 11.83 9.84 2.58
CA SER A 144 10.81 9.24 3.47
C SER A 144 9.37 9.80 3.40
N GLU A 145 8.97 10.45 2.31
CA GLU A 145 7.64 11.01 2.08
C GLU A 145 6.86 10.20 1.06
N MET A 146 5.83 9.51 1.56
CA MET A 146 4.79 8.92 0.73
C MET A 146 4.10 10.03 -0.05
N VAL A 147 4.37 10.14 -1.36
CA VAL A 147 3.58 10.99 -2.24
C VAL A 147 2.29 10.25 -2.55
N VAL A 148 1.31 10.39 -1.65
CA VAL A 148 -0.10 10.15 -1.97
C VAL A 148 -0.65 11.50 -2.44
N SER A 149 -0.37 11.87 -3.70
CA SER A 149 -1.01 13.03 -4.35
C SER A 149 -2.44 12.71 -4.72
#